data_AF-A0A8I3AJH8-F1
#
_entry.id   AF-A0A8I3AJH8-F1
#
_cell.length_a   1.000
_cell.length_b   1.000
_cell.length_c   1.000
_cell.angle_alpha   90.00
_cell.angle_beta   90.00
_cell.angle_gamma   90.00
#
_symmetry.space_group_name_H-M   'P 1'
#
loop_
_entity.id
_entity.type
_entity.pdbx_description
1 polymer ?
#
loop_
_entity_poly.entity_id
_entity_poly.type
_entity_poly.pdbx_seq_one_letter_code
_entity_poly.pdbx_strand_id
1 'polypeptide(L)'
;MIKRALELRSAIELYQSRWQNQKNEPVHRDLAKDFLNAADWVELARFYDFLRPFYILTKTIEGNASKPGAEGGHGAVWETLKTMDYLFVKFKQAAEESRFEEASHFKSGIDCGWAKFEGYYVTTDRTPVYRAALALHLSYGYDYFERHWKNTMGRPQWYIDMQSTVGGLFDEYFVWEEIDPLIEYTAEEGQGS
;
A
#
# COMPACT_ATOMS: atom_id res chain seq x y z
N MET A 1 -9.98 -11.86 -9.77
CA MET A 1 -10.13 -13.32 -9.55
C MET A 1 -11.13 -13.63 -8.43
N ILE A 2 -10.89 -13.22 -7.17
CA ILE A 2 -11.77 -13.55 -6.03
C ILE A 2 -13.22 -13.08 -6.24
N LYS A 3 -13.43 -11.81 -6.64
CA LYS A 3 -14.77 -11.28 -6.99
C LYS A 3 -15.53 -12.22 -7.94
N ARG A 4 -14.85 -12.66 -9.00
CA ARG A 4 -15.43 -13.53 -10.02
C ARG A 4 -15.72 -14.92 -9.47
N ALA A 5 -14.85 -15.45 -8.61
CA ALA A 5 -15.09 -16.73 -7.93
C ALA A 5 -16.34 -16.67 -7.04
N LEU A 6 -16.55 -15.57 -6.31
CA LEU A 6 -17.74 -15.35 -5.49
C LEU A 6 -19.01 -15.23 -6.34
N GLU A 7 -18.96 -14.50 -7.47
CA GLU A 7 -20.08 -14.41 -8.43
C GLU A 7 -20.43 -15.77 -9.05
N LEU A 8 -19.44 -16.63 -9.27
CA LEU A 8 -19.58 -17.95 -9.87
C LEU A 8 -19.72 -19.07 -8.84
N ARG A 9 -19.94 -18.76 -7.56
CA ARG A 9 -19.98 -19.75 -6.48
C ARG A 9 -20.88 -20.94 -6.80
N SER A 10 -22.13 -20.68 -7.21
CA SER A 10 -23.08 -21.76 -7.54
C SER A 10 -22.63 -22.64 -8.71
N ALA A 11 -21.96 -22.06 -9.71
CA ALA A 11 -21.42 -22.81 -10.83
C ALA A 11 -20.22 -23.67 -10.41
N ILE A 12 -19.38 -23.16 -9.50
CA ILE A 12 -18.23 -23.87 -8.95
C ILE A 12 -18.70 -25.02 -8.04
N GLU A 13 -19.67 -24.78 -7.15
CA GLU A 13 -20.26 -25.82 -6.29
C GLU A 13 -20.95 -26.93 -7.12
N LEU A 14 -21.65 -26.56 -8.21
CA LEU A 14 -22.22 -27.52 -9.15
C LEU A 14 -21.14 -28.35 -9.87
N TYR A 15 -20.01 -27.73 -10.22
CA TYR A 15 -18.87 -28.45 -10.78
C TYR A 15 -18.32 -29.45 -9.74
N GLN A 16 -18.02 -29.00 -8.52
CA GLN A 16 -17.51 -29.88 -7.46
C GLN A 16 -18.43 -31.08 -7.20
N SER A 17 -19.76 -30.88 -7.16
CA SER A 17 -20.70 -31.98 -6.94
C SER A 17 -20.70 -33.02 -8.08
N ARG A 18 -20.57 -32.58 -9.34
CA ARG A 18 -20.45 -33.50 -10.49
C ARG A 18 -19.18 -34.36 -10.39
N TRP A 19 -18.07 -33.75 -9.99
CA TRP A 19 -16.78 -34.43 -9.89
C TRP A 19 -16.65 -35.34 -8.65
N GLN A 20 -17.37 -35.03 -7.56
CA GLN A 20 -17.48 -35.93 -6.41
C GLN A 20 -18.12 -37.27 -6.77
N ASN A 21 -19.07 -37.28 -7.71
CA ASN A 21 -19.82 -38.46 -8.13
C ASN A 21 -19.08 -39.36 -9.15
N GLN A 22 -17.96 -38.89 -9.73
CA GLN A 22 -17.18 -39.61 -10.75
C GLN A 22 -15.98 -40.40 -10.17
N LYS A 23 -15.88 -40.53 -8.84
CA LYS A 23 -14.79 -41.21 -8.12
C LYS A 23 -14.48 -42.66 -8.55
N ASN A 24 -15.34 -43.32 -9.32
CA ASN A 24 -15.23 -44.74 -9.65
C ASN A 24 -14.58 -45.03 -11.02
N GLU A 25 -14.09 -44.03 -11.76
CA GLU A 25 -13.37 -44.26 -13.03
C GLU A 25 -11.85 -44.37 -12.84
N PRO A 26 -11.17 -45.36 -13.48
CA PRO A 26 -9.76 -45.68 -13.24
C PRO A 26 -8.76 -44.63 -13.77
N VAL A 27 -9.21 -43.61 -14.53
CA VAL A 27 -8.36 -42.55 -15.11
C VAL A 27 -8.48 -41.23 -14.33
N HIS A 28 -9.25 -41.22 -13.24
CA HIS A 28 -9.67 -39.98 -12.60
C HIS A 28 -8.60 -39.40 -11.65
N ARG A 29 -8.14 -38.17 -11.91
CA ARG A 29 -7.30 -37.41 -10.96
C ARG A 29 -8.10 -37.11 -9.70
N ASP A 30 -7.55 -37.39 -8.52
CA ASP A 30 -8.18 -37.03 -7.24
C ASP A 30 -8.13 -35.52 -7.04
N LEU A 31 -9.29 -34.87 -7.17
CA LEU A 31 -9.48 -33.42 -7.00
C LEU A 31 -10.11 -33.10 -5.63
N ALA A 32 -10.29 -34.08 -4.74
CA ALA A 32 -11.00 -33.87 -3.48
C ALA A 32 -10.34 -32.82 -2.57
N LYS A 33 -9.03 -32.63 -2.70
CA LYS A 33 -8.25 -31.62 -1.95
C LYS A 33 -8.41 -30.20 -2.50
N ASP A 34 -8.92 -30.05 -3.72
CA ASP A 34 -9.08 -28.76 -4.40
C ASP A 34 -10.50 -28.18 -4.24
N PHE A 35 -11.38 -28.88 -3.52
CA PHE A 35 -12.77 -28.47 -3.32
C PHE A 35 -12.90 -27.45 -2.20
N LEU A 36 -13.50 -26.32 -2.55
CA LEU A 36 -13.84 -25.26 -1.60
C LEU A 36 -15.05 -25.66 -0.76
N ASN A 37 -14.85 -25.76 0.54
CA ASN A 37 -15.91 -25.98 1.51
C ASN A 37 -16.58 -24.65 1.93
N ALA A 38 -17.61 -24.73 2.78
CA ALA A 38 -18.35 -23.55 3.23
C ALA A 38 -17.48 -22.52 3.99
N ALA A 39 -16.51 -22.98 4.79
CA ALA A 39 -15.57 -22.10 5.49
C ALA A 39 -14.61 -21.40 4.52
N ASP A 40 -14.13 -22.09 3.49
CA ASP A 40 -13.26 -21.49 2.47
C ASP A 40 -13.98 -20.34 1.74
N TRP A 41 -15.27 -20.51 1.43
CA TRP A 41 -16.07 -19.44 0.84
C TRP A 41 -16.23 -18.21 1.74
N VAL A 42 -16.35 -18.43 3.06
CA VAL A 42 -16.40 -17.34 4.04
C VAL A 42 -15.05 -16.62 4.08
N GLU A 43 -13.93 -17.34 4.11
CA GLU A 43 -12.60 -16.72 4.08
C GLU A 43 -12.35 -15.95 2.77
N LEU A 44 -12.76 -16.48 1.62
CA LEU A 44 -12.65 -15.78 0.34
C LEU A 44 -13.45 -14.46 0.34
N ALA A 45 -14.63 -14.44 0.95
CA ALA A 45 -15.42 -13.22 1.10
C ALA A 45 -14.71 -12.19 2.00
N ARG A 46 -14.12 -12.63 3.12
CA ARG A 46 -13.32 -11.77 4.01
C ARG A 46 -12.13 -11.16 3.28
N PHE A 47 -11.38 -11.96 2.52
CA PHE A 47 -10.28 -11.46 1.70
C PHE A 47 -10.76 -10.47 0.64
N TYR A 48 -11.89 -10.74 -0.02
CA TYR A 48 -12.44 -9.82 -1.01
C TYR A 48 -12.75 -8.44 -0.40
N ASP A 49 -13.37 -8.42 0.78
CA ASP A 49 -13.70 -7.18 1.47
C ASP A 49 -12.46 -6.45 1.97
N PHE A 50 -11.49 -7.19 2.54
CA PHE A 50 -10.22 -6.63 2.98
C PHE A 50 -9.38 -6.05 1.83
N LEU A 51 -9.38 -6.69 0.66
CA LEU A 51 -8.60 -6.24 -0.52
C LEU A 51 -9.30 -5.14 -1.31
N ARG A 52 -10.57 -4.83 -1.03
CA ARG A 52 -11.32 -3.80 -1.74
C ARG A 52 -10.67 -2.41 -1.66
N PRO A 53 -10.21 -1.92 -0.49
CA PRO A 53 -9.50 -0.66 -0.42
C PRO A 53 -8.19 -0.66 -1.21
N PHE A 54 -7.45 -1.78 -1.25
CA PHE A 54 -6.25 -1.91 -2.08
C PHE A 54 -6.59 -1.70 -3.54
N TYR A 55 -7.60 -2.41 -4.05
CA TYR A 55 -8.01 -2.28 -5.45
C TYR A 55 -8.42 -0.85 -5.80
N ILE A 56 -9.24 -0.20 -4.96
CA ILE A 56 -9.69 1.17 -5.21
C ILE A 56 -8.50 2.11 -5.22
N LEU A 57 -7.65 2.05 -4.19
CA LEU A 57 -6.55 3.00 -4.02
C LEU A 57 -5.47 2.82 -5.09
N THR A 58 -5.08 1.58 -5.42
CA THR A 58 -4.10 1.35 -6.48
C THR A 58 -4.62 1.79 -7.84
N LYS A 59 -5.90 1.53 -8.16
CA LYS A 59 -6.53 2.05 -9.37
C LYS A 59 -6.62 3.57 -9.39
N THR A 60 -6.79 4.18 -8.23
CA THR A 60 -6.87 5.64 -8.09
C THR A 60 -5.51 6.29 -8.33
N ILE A 61 -4.40 5.67 -7.95
CA ILE A 61 -3.03 6.22 -8.09
C ILE A 61 -2.34 5.83 -9.41
N GLU A 62 -2.99 5.08 -10.30
CA GLU A 62 -2.44 4.65 -11.60
C GLU A 62 -2.28 5.80 -12.63
N GLY A 63 -2.68 7.04 -12.31
CA GLY A 63 -2.60 8.16 -13.25
C GLY A 63 -3.85 8.28 -14.09
N ASN A 64 -4.85 9.02 -13.60
CA ASN A 64 -5.97 9.48 -14.43
C ASN A 64 -6.41 10.90 -14.05
N ALA A 65 -5.44 11.82 -13.98
CA ALA A 65 -5.64 13.25 -13.74
C ALA A 65 -6.32 13.99 -14.91
N SER A 66 -6.79 13.25 -15.93
CA SER A 66 -7.32 13.78 -17.19
C SER A 66 -8.72 14.40 -17.08
N LYS A 67 -9.35 14.36 -15.90
CA LYS A 67 -10.69 14.90 -15.68
C LYS A 67 -10.60 16.35 -15.19
N PRO A 68 -11.42 17.28 -15.73
CA PRO A 68 -11.50 18.64 -15.22
C PRO A 68 -11.79 18.64 -13.72
N GLY A 69 -10.96 19.33 -12.94
CA GLY A 69 -11.07 19.37 -11.47
C GLY A 69 -10.41 18.19 -10.72
N ALA A 70 -9.78 17.26 -11.42
CA ALA A 70 -8.90 16.23 -10.86
C ALA A 70 -7.45 16.35 -11.37
N GLU A 71 -7.13 17.51 -11.97
CA GLU A 71 -5.81 17.89 -12.45
C GLU A 71 -4.82 17.91 -11.27
N GLY A 72 -3.71 17.16 -11.38
CA GLY A 72 -2.70 17.07 -10.32
C GLY A 72 -3.01 16.09 -9.17
N GLY A 73 -4.12 15.36 -9.22
CA GLY A 73 -4.41 14.22 -8.33
C GLY A 73 -4.29 12.87 -9.05
N HIS A 74 -4.53 11.77 -8.34
CA HIS A 74 -4.58 10.41 -8.91
C HIS A 74 -3.23 9.87 -9.42
N GLY A 75 -2.17 10.03 -8.64
CA GLY A 75 -0.83 9.52 -8.94
C GLY A 75 0.32 10.46 -8.52
N ALA A 76 0.02 11.51 -7.77
CA ALA A 76 1.05 12.39 -7.23
C ALA A 76 1.87 11.67 -6.15
N VAL A 77 3.16 12.00 -6.06
CA VAL A 77 4.09 11.30 -5.15
C VAL A 77 3.63 11.35 -3.68
N TRP A 78 3.02 12.47 -3.26
CA TRP A 78 2.48 12.63 -1.91
C TRP A 78 1.28 11.71 -1.63
N GLU A 79 0.51 11.32 -2.66
CA GLU A 79 -0.63 10.41 -2.52
C GLU A 79 -0.18 8.98 -2.24
N THR A 80 1.01 8.58 -2.71
CA THR A 80 1.55 7.24 -2.49
C THR A 80 1.72 6.94 -1.02
N LEU A 81 2.43 7.80 -0.28
CA LEU A 81 2.71 7.58 1.14
C LEU A 81 1.42 7.65 1.97
N LYS A 82 0.56 8.62 1.68
CA LYS A 82 -0.75 8.76 2.31
C LYS A 82 -1.66 7.54 2.07
N THR A 83 -1.61 6.98 0.87
CA THR A 83 -2.34 5.75 0.52
C THR A 83 -1.80 4.57 1.30
N MET A 84 -0.47 4.45 1.41
CA MET A 84 0.15 3.40 2.21
C MET A 84 -0.27 3.50 3.67
N ASP A 85 -0.25 4.70 4.23
CA ASP A 85 -0.67 5.01 5.58
C ASP A 85 -2.12 4.62 5.89
N TYR A 86 -3.01 4.80 4.93
CA TYR A 86 -4.40 4.34 5.04
C TYR A 86 -4.48 2.80 5.07
N LEU A 87 -3.75 2.12 4.17
CA LEU A 87 -3.74 0.65 4.08
C LEU A 87 -3.11 0.02 5.34
N PHE A 88 -2.11 0.65 5.94
CA PHE A 88 -1.54 0.22 7.21
C PHE A 88 -2.59 0.22 8.33
N VAL A 89 -3.40 1.27 8.42
CA VAL A 89 -4.50 1.32 9.39
C VAL A 89 -5.53 0.22 9.14
N LYS A 90 -5.80 -0.14 7.87
CA LYS A 90 -6.69 -1.26 7.54
C LYS A 90 -6.13 -2.61 7.97
N PHE A 91 -4.84 -2.84 7.76
CA PHE A 91 -4.18 -4.01 8.30
C PHE A 91 -4.26 -4.06 9.84
N LYS A 92 -4.13 -2.91 10.53
CA LYS A 92 -4.12 -2.84 12.01
C LYS A 92 -5.51 -3.19 12.54
N GLN A 93 -6.53 -2.65 11.90
CA GLN A 93 -7.92 -2.96 12.17
C GLN A 93 -8.20 -4.46 11.95
N ALA A 94 -7.79 -5.03 10.82
CA ALA A 94 -8.01 -6.44 10.52
C ALA A 94 -7.28 -7.39 11.49
N ALA A 95 -6.07 -7.01 11.93
CA ALA A 95 -5.30 -7.76 12.93
C ALA A 95 -5.99 -7.73 14.31
N GLU A 96 -6.56 -6.59 14.72
CA GLU A 96 -7.30 -6.51 15.99
C GLU A 96 -8.61 -7.30 15.93
N GLU A 97 -9.36 -7.18 14.82
CA GLU A 97 -10.62 -7.91 14.61
C GLU A 97 -10.42 -9.43 14.63
N SER A 98 -9.32 -9.92 14.06
CA SER A 98 -8.97 -11.35 14.01
C SER A 98 -8.10 -11.86 15.17
N ARG A 99 -7.81 -11.00 16.16
CA ARG A 99 -6.86 -11.29 17.24
C ARG A 99 -7.25 -12.54 18.04
N PHE A 100 -8.52 -12.65 18.40
CA PHE A 100 -9.08 -13.74 19.22
C PHE A 100 -9.68 -14.87 18.39
N GLU A 101 -9.59 -14.79 17.05
CA GLU A 101 -10.00 -15.88 16.18
C GLU A 101 -8.96 -17.00 16.16
N GLU A 102 -9.43 -18.22 15.90
CA GLU A 102 -8.60 -19.39 15.63
C GLU A 102 -7.67 -19.15 14.43
N ALA A 103 -6.60 -19.93 14.36
CA ALA A 103 -5.69 -19.87 13.22
C ALA A 103 -6.43 -20.20 11.92
N SER A 104 -6.37 -19.27 10.96
CA SER A 104 -7.02 -19.35 9.65
C SER A 104 -6.09 -18.83 8.56
N HIS A 105 -6.36 -19.17 7.31
CA HIS A 105 -5.58 -18.62 6.19
C HIS A 105 -5.75 -17.10 6.11
N PHE A 106 -6.93 -16.59 6.45
CA PHE A 106 -7.17 -15.16 6.59
C PHE A 106 -6.19 -14.50 7.57
N LYS A 107 -6.10 -14.98 8.82
CA LYS A 107 -5.21 -14.42 9.84
C LYS A 107 -3.75 -14.44 9.41
N SER A 108 -3.26 -15.59 8.94
CA SER A 108 -1.89 -15.69 8.41
C SER A 108 -1.66 -14.78 7.20
N GLY A 109 -2.67 -14.61 6.35
CA GLY A 109 -2.62 -13.68 5.21
C GLY A 109 -2.50 -12.22 5.63
N ILE A 110 -3.22 -11.81 6.69
CA ILE A 110 -3.10 -10.47 7.28
C ILE A 110 -1.70 -10.27 7.86
N ASP A 111 -1.16 -11.22 8.60
CA ASP A 111 0.19 -11.14 9.19
C ASP A 111 1.29 -11.07 8.11
N CYS A 112 1.20 -11.93 7.08
CA CYS A 112 2.14 -11.89 5.95
C CYS A 112 2.02 -10.58 5.17
N GLY A 113 0.80 -10.09 4.95
CA GLY A 113 0.53 -8.81 4.30
C GLY A 113 1.11 -7.64 5.09
N TRP A 114 0.91 -7.63 6.42
CA TRP A 114 1.48 -6.65 7.33
C TRP A 114 3.01 -6.59 7.22
N ALA A 115 3.67 -7.74 7.35
CA ALA A 115 5.14 -7.84 7.27
C ALA A 115 5.67 -7.35 5.92
N LYS A 116 4.96 -7.68 4.82
CA LYS A 116 5.31 -7.18 3.49
C LYS A 116 5.18 -5.66 3.41
N PHE A 117 4.13 -5.11 4.03
CA PHE A 117 3.85 -3.69 4.02
C PHE A 117 4.85 -2.88 4.83
N GLU A 118 5.29 -3.38 5.99
CA GLU A 118 6.40 -2.80 6.74
C GLU A 118 7.69 -2.75 5.90
N GLY A 119 7.96 -3.80 5.12
CA GLY A 119 9.08 -3.80 4.17
C GLY A 119 9.00 -2.71 3.10
N TYR A 120 7.79 -2.27 2.71
CA TYR A 120 7.62 -1.15 1.78
C TYR A 120 7.98 0.18 2.41
N TYR A 121 7.69 0.40 3.70
CA TYR A 121 8.14 1.61 4.40
C TYR A 121 9.66 1.72 4.45
N VAL A 122 10.36 0.60 4.71
CA VAL A 122 11.83 0.56 4.63
C VAL A 122 12.33 0.94 3.23
N THR A 123 11.56 0.60 2.19
CA THR A 123 11.90 0.97 0.81
C THR A 123 11.64 2.46 0.54
N THR A 124 10.52 3.01 1.01
CA THR A 124 10.25 4.45 0.89
C THR A 124 11.29 5.28 1.64
N ASP A 125 11.84 4.74 2.71
CA ASP A 125 12.86 5.43 3.53
C ASP A 125 14.21 5.55 2.81
N ARG A 126 14.47 4.74 1.78
CA ARG A 126 15.67 4.87 0.94
C ARG A 126 15.64 6.11 0.05
N THR A 127 14.45 6.63 -0.24
CA THR A 127 14.27 7.80 -1.10
C THR A 127 13.40 8.82 -0.38
N PRO A 128 13.99 9.90 0.15
CA PRO A 128 13.27 10.82 1.04
C PRO A 128 12.16 11.61 0.32
N VAL A 129 12.11 11.55 -1.01
CA VAL A 129 11.13 12.20 -1.88
C VAL A 129 9.68 11.94 -1.45
N TYR A 130 9.31 10.73 -1.04
CA TYR A 130 7.94 10.44 -0.60
C TYR A 130 7.55 11.21 0.67
N ARG A 131 8.48 11.28 1.63
CA ARG A 131 8.30 12.01 2.89
C ARG A 131 8.29 13.52 2.65
N ALA A 132 9.25 14.01 1.85
CA ALA A 132 9.36 15.41 1.50
C ALA A 132 8.14 15.92 0.72
N ALA A 133 7.65 15.16 -0.28
CA ALA A 133 6.47 15.54 -1.06
C ALA A 133 5.22 15.72 -0.18
N LEU A 134 5.03 14.85 0.80
CA LEU A 134 3.90 14.95 1.73
C LEU A 134 4.11 16.06 2.78
N ALA A 135 5.35 16.27 3.25
CA ALA A 135 5.70 17.35 4.17
C ALA A 135 5.58 18.75 3.52
N LEU A 136 5.84 18.86 2.21
CA LEU A 136 5.67 20.09 1.43
C LEU A 136 4.22 20.38 1.06
N HIS A 137 3.32 19.41 1.23
CA HIS A 137 1.92 19.60 0.86
C HIS A 137 1.21 20.55 1.84
N LEU A 138 0.76 21.71 1.34
CA LEU A 138 0.18 22.82 2.11
C LEU A 138 -0.93 22.41 3.09
N SER A 139 -1.77 21.42 2.74
CA SER A 139 -2.87 20.96 3.61
C SER A 139 -2.49 19.90 4.64
N TYR A 140 -1.32 19.25 4.51
CA TYR A 140 -0.93 18.12 5.36
C TYR A 140 0.26 18.47 6.23
N GLY A 141 1.38 18.85 5.60
CA GLY A 141 2.59 19.24 6.28
C GLY A 141 3.12 18.19 7.28
N TYR A 142 3.88 18.68 8.25
CA TYR A 142 4.41 17.88 9.36
C TYR A 142 3.31 17.39 10.32
N ASP A 143 2.23 18.16 10.47
CA ASP A 143 1.06 17.84 11.30
C ASP A 143 0.40 16.51 10.90
N TYR A 144 0.46 16.15 9.61
CA TYR A 144 -0.04 14.87 9.15
C TYR A 144 0.74 13.71 9.75
N PHE A 145 2.07 13.77 9.73
CA PHE A 145 2.91 12.70 10.27
C PHE A 145 2.79 12.61 11.79
N GLU A 146 2.69 13.75 12.49
CA GLU A 146 2.46 13.71 13.93
C GLU A 146 1.13 13.01 14.28
N ARG A 147 0.04 13.39 13.61
CA ARG A 147 -1.27 12.78 13.89
C ARG A 147 -1.37 11.34 13.42
N HIS A 148 -0.82 11.03 12.25
CA HIS A 148 -1.01 9.72 11.64
C HIS A 148 0.06 8.72 12.09
N TRP A 149 1.34 9.05 11.99
CA TRP A 149 2.42 8.12 12.32
C TRP A 149 2.60 7.98 13.83
N LYS A 150 2.76 9.10 14.55
CA LYS A 150 2.99 9.07 15.99
C LYS A 150 1.73 8.63 16.74
N ASN A 151 0.55 9.24 16.48
CA ASN A 151 -0.64 8.96 17.30
C ASN A 151 -1.46 7.75 16.79
N THR A 152 -1.77 7.66 15.50
CA THR A 152 -2.67 6.62 14.97
C THR A 152 -1.97 5.28 14.75
N MET A 153 -0.79 5.32 14.14
CA MET A 153 0.02 4.13 13.83
C MET A 153 0.90 3.70 15.01
N GLY A 154 1.14 4.57 15.99
CA GLY A 154 1.97 4.27 17.16
C GLY A 154 3.46 4.15 16.84
N ARG A 155 3.94 4.92 15.85
CA ARG A 155 5.33 4.93 15.35
C ARG A 155 5.98 6.30 15.59
N PRO A 156 6.25 6.69 16.86
CA PRO A 156 6.86 7.98 17.16
C PRO A 156 8.26 8.12 16.56
N GLN A 157 9.02 7.03 16.48
CA GLN A 157 10.38 7.05 15.91
C GLN A 157 10.35 7.42 14.42
N TRP A 158 9.38 6.90 13.65
CA TRP A 158 9.26 7.21 12.23
C TRP A 158 9.00 8.70 11.98
N TYR A 159 8.25 9.35 12.88
CA TYR A 159 8.04 10.80 12.82
C TYR A 159 9.35 11.57 13.04
N ILE A 160 10.13 11.21 14.06
CA ILE A 160 11.44 11.84 14.34
C ILE A 160 12.40 11.64 13.16
N ASP A 161 12.48 10.42 12.64
CA ASP A 161 13.33 10.10 11.50
C ASP A 161 12.91 10.89 10.26
N MET A 162 11.60 11.04 10.02
CA MET A 162 11.06 11.86 8.94
C MET A 162 11.47 13.33 9.09
N GLN A 163 11.34 13.91 10.29
CA GLN A 163 11.75 15.29 10.53
C GLN A 163 13.23 15.52 10.22
N SER A 164 14.09 14.63 10.70
CA SER A 164 15.53 14.68 10.44
C SER A 164 15.83 14.54 8.93
N THR A 165 15.21 13.57 8.27
CA THR A 165 15.43 13.29 6.84
C THR A 165 14.99 14.46 5.96
N VAL A 166 13.80 15.02 6.21
CA VAL A 166 13.27 16.12 5.41
C VAL A 166 14.01 17.42 5.74
N GLY A 167 14.37 17.64 7.02
CA GLY A 167 15.23 18.77 7.42
C GLY A 167 16.57 18.76 6.69
N GLY A 168 17.26 17.62 6.68
CA GLY A 168 18.53 17.48 5.96
C GLY A 168 18.42 17.77 4.46
N LEU A 169 17.33 17.35 3.80
CA LEU A 169 17.07 17.70 2.40
C LEU A 169 16.94 19.21 2.18
N PHE A 170 16.26 19.92 3.09
CA PHE A 170 16.14 21.38 2.99
C PHE A 170 17.47 22.08 3.24
N ASP A 171 18.23 21.62 4.24
CA ASP A 171 19.55 22.17 4.54
C ASP A 171 20.50 22.00 3.33
N GLU A 172 20.50 20.83 2.68
CA GLU A 172 21.22 20.60 1.43
C GLU A 172 20.77 21.58 0.34
N TYR A 173 19.46 21.75 0.15
CA TYR A 173 18.92 22.69 -0.85
C TYR A 173 19.39 24.13 -0.60
N PHE A 174 19.32 24.63 0.65
CA PHE A 174 19.79 25.99 0.98
C PHE A 174 21.28 26.18 0.70
N VAL A 175 22.10 25.17 1.00
CA VAL A 175 23.54 25.20 0.67
C VAL A 175 23.77 25.27 -0.84
N TRP A 176 22.99 24.52 -1.63
CA TRP A 176 23.05 24.60 -3.09
C TRP A 176 22.62 25.97 -3.62
N GLU A 177 21.55 26.56 -3.07
CA GLU A 177 21.06 27.88 -3.48
C GLU A 177 22.06 29.01 -3.17
N GLU A 178 22.87 28.88 -2.11
CA GLU A 178 23.96 29.82 -1.82
C GLU A 178 25.19 29.63 -2.73
N ILE A 179 25.43 28.40 -3.20
CA ILE A 179 26.62 28.05 -4.02
C ILE A 179 26.37 28.27 -5.53
N ASP A 180 25.15 28.02 -6.03
CA ASP A 180 24.81 28.12 -7.46
C ASP A 180 25.11 29.51 -8.08
N PRO A 181 24.79 30.64 -7.41
CA PRO A 181 25.15 31.97 -7.91
C PRO A 181 26.66 32.21 -7.97
N LEU A 182 27.44 31.55 -7.10
CA LEU A 182 28.91 31.67 -7.06
C LEU A 182 29.57 30.83 -8.17
N ILE A 183 28.95 29.72 -8.57
CA ILE A 183 29.41 28.89 -9.69
C ILE A 183 29.12 29.60 -11.03
N GLU A 184 27.94 30.19 -11.21
CA GLU A 184 27.63 30.97 -12.42
C GLU A 184 28.55 32.20 -12.56
N TYR A 185 28.79 32.93 -11.46
CA TYR A 185 29.69 34.09 -11.45
C TYR A 185 31.13 33.75 -11.88
N THR A 186 31.68 32.64 -11.37
CA THR A 186 33.05 32.21 -11.72
C THR A 186 33.17 31.62 -13.12
N ALA A 187 32.08 31.08 -13.69
CA ALA A 187 32.04 30.61 -15.07
C ALA A 187 31.98 31.77 -16.08
N GLU A 188 31.33 32.89 -15.74
CA GLU A 188 31.27 34.10 -16.59
C GLU A 188 32.61 34.87 -16.59
N GLU A 189 33.32 34.95 -15.46
CA GLU A 189 34.65 35.59 -15.39
C GLU A 189 35.72 34.81 -16.17
N GLY A 190 35.55 33.48 -16.35
CA GLY A 190 36.49 32.61 -17.07
C GLY A 190 36.37 32.63 -18.60
N GLN A 191 35.33 33.24 -19.17
CA GLN A 191 35.13 33.36 -20.63
C GLN A 191 35.56 34.73 -21.19
N GLY A 192 36.03 35.65 -20.35
CA GLY A 192 36.53 36.97 -20.71
C GLY A 192 38.05 37.12 -20.57
N SER A 193 38.84 36.30 -21.28
CA SER A 193 40.27 36.54 -21.50
C SER A 193 40.76 35.93 -22.81
#